data_AF-A0A7Z0JAY7-F1
#
_entry.id   AF-A0A7Z0JAY7-F1
#
_cell.length_a   1.000
_cell.length_b   1.000
_cell.length_c   1.000
_cell.angle_alpha   90.00
_cell.angle_beta   90.00
_cell.angle_gamma   90.00
#
_symmetry.space_group_name_H-M   'P 1'
#
loop_
_entity.id
_entity.type
_entity.pdbx_description
1 polymer ?
#
loop_
_entity_poly.entity_id
_entity_poly.type
_entity_poly.pdbx_seq_one_letter_code
_entity_poly.pdbx_strand_id
1 'polypeptide(L)'
;MLFSIPGAGWLLIAAVSTVVFMIGMRALIIGATSGDGVPGDWKEQSRRGIRLFYVATPVFAAIVLGASVLRPEPPSTILFLYSMSFVAIPAALLPVRGRMVRLHLAQQADPDVAPRSDWLVTTWLVLVLGTACVGSTAALLVSKYGT
;
A
#
# COMPACT_ATOMS: atom_id res chain seq x y z
N MET A 1 4.52 -25.45 5.12
CA MET A 1 3.13 -25.00 5.29
C MET A 1 3.10 -23.52 5.68
N LEU A 2 2.80 -22.64 4.73
CA LEU A 2 2.87 -21.17 4.89
C LEU A 2 1.88 -20.62 5.93
N PHE A 3 0.84 -21.38 6.26
CA PHE A 3 -0.22 -21.03 7.21
C PHE A 3 -0.10 -21.77 8.56
N SER A 4 1.01 -22.46 8.83
CA SER A 4 1.28 -23.10 10.14
C SER A 4 1.60 -22.10 11.25
N ILE A 5 1.68 -20.81 10.93
CA ILE A 5 1.90 -19.74 11.91
C ILE A 5 0.65 -19.65 12.81
N PRO A 6 0.81 -19.66 14.15
CA PRO A 6 -0.30 -19.46 15.07
C PRO A 6 -1.06 -18.16 14.77
N GLY A 7 -2.35 -18.09 15.09
CA GLY A 7 -3.17 -16.89 14.87
C GLY A 7 -2.55 -15.61 15.44
N ALA A 8 -1.91 -15.70 16.62
CA ALA A 8 -1.16 -14.59 17.22
C ALA A 8 0.03 -14.11 16.36
N GLY A 9 0.71 -15.01 15.64
CA GLY A 9 1.78 -14.65 14.72
C GLY A 9 1.25 -13.88 13.50
N TRP A 10 0.09 -14.25 12.97
CA TRP A 10 -0.56 -13.50 11.89
C TRP A 10 -1.04 -12.11 12.32
N LEU A 11 -1.53 -11.96 13.55
CA LEU A 11 -1.87 -10.65 14.11
C LEU A 11 -0.64 -9.76 14.21
N LEU A 12 0.51 -10.31 14.63
CA LEU A 12 1.76 -9.57 14.69
C LEU A 12 2.25 -9.17 13.30
N ILE A 13 2.20 -10.07 12.31
CA ILE A 13 2.53 -9.76 10.92
C ILE A 13 1.64 -8.64 10.39
N ALA A 14 0.33 -8.71 10.61
CA ALA A 14 -0.61 -7.67 10.19
C ALA A 14 -0.34 -6.31 10.88
N ALA A 15 0.01 -6.32 12.17
CA ALA A 15 0.42 -5.11 12.88
C ALA A 15 1.70 -4.51 12.27
N VAL A 16 2.72 -5.32 12.03
CA VAL A 16 3.98 -4.89 11.40
C VAL A 16 3.74 -4.36 9.98
N SER A 17 2.95 -5.06 9.16
CA SER A 17 2.57 -4.60 7.82
C SER A 17 1.82 -3.27 7.85
N THR A 18 1.00 -3.03 8.88
CA THR A 18 0.34 -1.73 9.08
C THR A 18 1.36 -0.63 9.34
N VAL A 19 2.34 -0.88 10.19
CA VAL A 19 3.44 0.08 10.45
C VAL A 19 4.25 0.34 9.18
N VAL A 20 4.61 -0.70 8.43
CA VAL A 20 5.34 -0.57 7.15
C VAL A 20 4.54 0.26 6.16
N PHE A 21 3.24 0.01 6.03
CA PHE A 21 2.34 0.80 5.20
C PHE A 21 2.33 2.27 5.62
N MET A 22 2.16 2.55 6.92
CA MET A 22 2.13 3.91 7.42
C MET A 22 3.44 4.65 7.18
N ILE A 23 4.59 4.01 7.40
CA ILE A 23 5.92 4.58 7.13
C ILE A 23 6.11 4.80 5.62
N GLY A 24 5.74 3.83 4.79
CA GLY A 24 5.86 3.93 3.34
C GLY A 24 4.99 5.04 2.75
N MET A 25 3.73 5.13 3.19
CA MET A 25 2.82 6.21 2.80
C MET A 25 3.29 7.58 3.30
N ARG A 26 3.83 7.67 4.52
CA ARG A 26 4.44 8.91 5.01
C ARG A 26 5.59 9.35 4.11
N ALA A 27 6.47 8.42 3.73
CA ALA A 27 7.59 8.70 2.84
C ALA A 27 7.11 9.14 1.45
N LEU A 28 6.02 8.55 0.92
CA LEU A 28 5.37 8.98 -0.32
C LEU A 28 4.87 10.43 -0.23
N ILE A 29 4.12 10.75 0.83
CA ILE A 29 3.48 12.06 0.97
C ILE A 29 4.51 13.16 1.22
N ILE A 30 5.47 12.94 2.13
CA ILE A 30 6.54 13.91 2.39
C ILE A 30 7.35 14.15 1.12
N GLY A 31 7.75 13.07 0.44
CA GLY A 31 8.52 13.14 -0.79
C GLY A 31 7.81 13.85 -1.95
N ALA A 32 6.47 13.78 -1.99
CA ALA A 32 5.66 14.51 -2.97
C ALA A 32 5.58 16.02 -2.69
N THR A 33 5.62 16.42 -1.41
CA THR A 33 5.53 17.84 -1.00
C THR A 33 6.86 18.58 -0.88
N SER A 34 7.99 17.87 -1.02
CA SER A 34 9.34 18.42 -0.87
C SER A 34 10.03 18.77 -2.20
N GLY A 35 9.34 18.64 -3.34
CA GLY A 35 9.88 19.07 -4.64
C GLY A 35 9.83 20.59 -4.82
N ASP A 36 10.86 21.18 -5.44
CA ASP A 36 10.84 22.58 -5.84
C ASP A 36 9.69 22.83 -6.83
N GLY A 37 8.85 23.84 -6.55
CA GLY A 37 7.69 24.21 -7.38
C GLY A 37 6.33 23.72 -6.88
N VAL A 38 6.23 23.03 -5.74
CA VAL A 38 4.94 22.61 -5.17
C VAL A 38 4.17 23.81 -4.57
N PRO A 39 2.93 24.10 -5.00
CA PRO A 39 2.12 25.20 -4.48
C PRO A 39 1.90 25.13 -2.96
N GLY A 40 1.77 26.27 -2.30
CA GLY A 40 1.54 26.35 -0.84
C GLY A 40 0.30 25.58 -0.36
N ASP A 41 -0.78 25.60 -1.15
CA ASP A 41 -2.05 24.93 -0.84
C ASP A 41 -1.92 23.40 -0.77
N TRP A 42 -0.99 22.83 -1.56
CA TRP A 42 -0.70 21.39 -1.51
C TRP A 42 -0.05 20.97 -0.19
N LYS A 43 0.73 21.85 0.46
CA LYS A 43 1.31 21.56 1.79
C LYS A 43 0.23 21.53 2.87
N GLU A 44 -0.74 22.44 2.81
CA GLU A 44 -1.86 22.52 3.76
C GLU A 44 -2.78 21.29 3.62
N GLN A 45 -3.16 20.94 2.39
CA GLN A 45 -4.00 19.77 2.09
C GLN A 45 -3.28 18.46 2.43
N SER A 46 -1.99 18.36 2.12
CA SER A 46 -1.16 17.21 2.49
C SER A 46 -1.08 17.04 4.01
N ARG A 47 -0.94 18.11 4.79
CA ARG A 47 -0.94 18.05 6.26
C ARG A 47 -2.26 17.53 6.83
N ARG A 48 -3.41 17.99 6.30
CA ARG A 48 -4.72 17.47 6.71
C ARG A 48 -4.90 16.00 6.31
N GLY A 49 -4.51 15.65 5.08
CA GLY A 49 -4.55 14.27 4.59
C GLY A 49 -3.68 13.33 5.42
N ILE A 50 -2.47 13.76 5.80
CA ILE A 50 -1.58 13.04 6.72
C ILE A 50 -2.28 12.80 8.06
N ARG A 51 -2.84 13.84 8.69
CA ARG A 51 -3.51 13.67 9.98
C ARG A 51 -4.67 12.69 9.88
N LEU A 52 -5.49 12.80 8.85
CA LEU A 52 -6.60 11.87 8.62
C LEU A 52 -6.09 10.44 8.42
N PHE A 53 -5.03 10.26 7.62
CA PHE A 53 -4.38 8.97 7.38
C PHE A 53 -3.86 8.34 8.67
N TYR A 54 -3.16 9.12 9.50
CA TYR A 54 -2.64 8.64 10.78
C TYR A 54 -3.70 8.28 11.81
N VAL A 55 -4.95 8.73 11.63
CA VAL A 55 -6.09 8.34 12.48
C VAL A 55 -6.88 7.20 11.84
N ALA A 56 -7.20 7.30 10.56
CA ALA A 56 -8.03 6.35 9.84
C ALA A 56 -7.35 4.98 9.69
N THR A 57 -6.05 4.94 9.38
CA THR A 57 -5.31 3.68 9.21
C THR A 57 -5.26 2.82 10.49
N PRO A 58 -4.90 3.34 11.68
CA PRO A 58 -4.93 2.53 12.90
C PRO A 58 -6.36 2.16 13.32
N VAL A 59 -7.36 3.02 13.08
CA VAL A 59 -8.77 2.67 13.32
C VAL A 59 -9.19 1.52 12.42
N PHE A 60 -8.87 1.58 11.13
CA PHE A 60 -9.14 0.50 10.18
C PHE A 60 -8.42 -0.79 10.58
N ALA A 61 -7.14 -0.71 10.94
CA ALA A 61 -6.38 -1.86 11.41
C ALA A 61 -7.01 -2.47 12.68
N ALA A 62 -7.42 -1.64 13.63
CA ALA A 62 -8.11 -2.12 14.85
C ALA A 62 -9.43 -2.83 14.53
N ILE A 63 -10.21 -2.32 13.57
CA ILE A 63 -11.45 -2.98 13.12
C ILE A 63 -11.13 -4.32 12.46
N VAL A 64 -10.17 -4.37 11.54
CA VAL A 64 -9.82 -5.61 10.83
C VAL A 64 -9.24 -6.66 11.78
N LEU A 65 -8.31 -6.26 12.66
CA LEU A 65 -7.70 -7.14 13.67
C LEU A 65 -8.75 -7.60 14.70
N GLY A 66 -9.61 -6.70 15.17
CA GLY A 66 -10.69 -7.04 16.11
C GLY A 66 -11.71 -7.99 15.49
N ALA A 67 -12.16 -7.73 14.27
CA ALA A 67 -13.10 -8.59 13.55
C ALA A 67 -12.51 -9.98 13.26
N SER A 68 -11.20 -10.08 13.06
CA SER A 68 -10.53 -11.37 12.83
C SER A 68 -10.34 -12.20 14.11
N VAL A 69 -10.29 -11.57 15.29
CA VAL A 69 -10.32 -12.28 16.59
C VAL A 69 -11.72 -12.82 16.92
N LEU A 70 -12.77 -12.11 16.49
CA LEU A 70 -14.16 -12.51 16.74
C LEU A 70 -14.66 -13.63 15.80
N ARG A 71 -13.89 -13.99 14.77
CA ARG A 71 -14.29 -15.02 13.81
C ARG A 71 -13.96 -16.44 14.32
N PRO A 72 -14.87 -17.40 14.10
CA PRO A 72 -14.62 -18.81 14.43
C PRO A 72 -13.66 -19.50 13.45
N GLU A 73 -13.46 -18.95 12.25
CA GLU A 73 -12.54 -19.47 11.23
C GLU A 73 -11.09 -19.00 11.46
N PRO A 74 -10.08 -19.78 11.02
CA PRO A 74 -8.68 -19.38 11.16
C PRO A 74 -8.44 -18.03 10.45
N PRO A 75 -8.01 -16.98 11.18
CA PRO A 75 -7.91 -15.63 10.63
C PRO A 75 -6.74 -15.45 9.65
N SER A 76 -5.94 -16.50 9.47
CA SER A 76 -4.67 -16.50 8.76
C SER A 76 -4.79 -16.10 7.29
N THR A 77 -5.85 -16.50 6.58
CA THR A 77 -6.08 -16.10 5.18
C THR A 77 -6.37 -14.61 5.04
N ILE A 78 -7.23 -14.05 5.89
CA ILE A 78 -7.61 -12.63 5.85
C ILE A 78 -6.42 -11.76 6.26
N LEU A 79 -5.74 -12.14 7.34
CA LEU A 79 -4.56 -11.43 7.83
C LEU A 79 -3.41 -11.50 6.83
N PHE A 80 -3.25 -12.61 6.10
CA PHE A 80 -2.28 -12.72 5.00
C PHE A 80 -2.58 -11.74 3.87
N LEU A 81 -3.81 -11.73 3.34
CA LEU A 81 -4.21 -10.83 2.25
C LEU A 81 -4.12 -9.36 2.66
N TYR A 82 -4.52 -9.05 3.89
CA TYR A 82 -4.35 -7.73 4.49
C TYR A 82 -2.87 -7.32 4.49
N SER A 83 -2.00 -8.17 5.04
CA SER A 83 -0.57 -7.90 5.18
C SER A 83 0.11 -7.73 3.82
N MET A 84 -0.20 -8.60 2.86
CA MET A 84 0.30 -8.52 1.49
C MET A 84 -0.12 -7.23 0.81
N SER A 85 -1.39 -6.82 0.96
CA SER A 85 -1.90 -5.59 0.37
C SER A 85 -1.21 -4.34 0.96
N PHE A 86 -1.07 -4.30 2.28
CA PHE A 86 -0.43 -3.19 3.00
C PHE A 86 1.05 -3.05 2.69
N VAL A 87 1.74 -4.13 2.29
CA VAL A 87 3.14 -4.08 1.84
C VAL A 87 3.25 -3.81 0.34
N ALA A 88 2.37 -4.38 -0.48
CA ALA A 88 2.41 -4.25 -1.93
C ALA A 88 2.16 -2.80 -2.39
N ILE A 89 1.25 -2.08 -1.76
CA ILE A 89 0.93 -0.68 -2.11
C ILE A 89 2.18 0.23 -2.01
N PRO A 90 2.87 0.35 -0.86
CA PRO A 90 4.06 1.19 -0.77
C PRO A 90 5.20 0.66 -1.63
N ALA A 91 5.36 -0.66 -1.77
CA ALA A 91 6.36 -1.25 -2.67
C ALA A 91 6.13 -0.88 -4.15
N ALA A 92 4.88 -0.83 -4.58
CA ALA A 92 4.51 -0.44 -5.94
C ALA A 92 4.75 1.06 -6.17
N LEU A 93 4.43 1.91 -5.19
CA LEU A 93 4.41 3.37 -5.38
C LEU A 93 5.73 4.06 -5.05
N LEU A 94 6.48 3.63 -4.03
CA LEU A 94 7.69 4.33 -3.56
C LEU A 94 8.76 4.52 -4.65
N PRO A 95 9.11 3.51 -5.46
CA PRO A 95 10.16 3.64 -6.46
C PRO A 95 9.80 4.58 -7.61
N VAL A 96 8.52 4.67 -7.95
CA VAL A 96 8.02 5.45 -9.10
C VAL A 96 7.49 6.83 -8.72
N ARG A 97 7.39 7.14 -7.42
CA ARG A 97 6.79 8.39 -6.91
C ARG A 97 7.36 9.64 -7.57
N GLY A 98 8.68 9.71 -7.74
CA GLY A 98 9.36 10.90 -8.26
C GLY A 98 9.00 11.15 -9.73
N ARG A 99 8.81 10.09 -10.51
CA ARG A 99 8.36 10.18 -11.90
C ARG A 99 6.90 10.59 -11.99
N MET A 100 6.03 10.02 -11.15
CA MET A 100 4.61 10.41 -11.08
C MET A 100 4.43 11.89 -10.73
N VAL A 101 5.16 12.39 -9.72
CA VAL A 101 5.08 13.82 -9.33
C VAL A 101 5.58 14.72 -10.46
N ARG A 102 6.69 14.38 -11.13
CA ARG A 102 7.21 15.15 -12.27
C ARG A 102 6.22 15.17 -13.44
N LEU A 103 5.60 14.04 -13.77
CA LEU A 103 4.57 13.97 -14.81
C LEU A 103 3.36 14.83 -14.45
N HIS A 104 2.92 14.78 -13.20
CA HIS A 104 1.80 15.59 -12.75
C HIS A 104 2.10 17.10 -12.79
N LEU A 105 3.29 17.51 -12.35
CA LEU A 105 3.71 18.91 -12.44
C LEU A 105 3.87 19.37 -13.89
N ALA A 106 4.42 18.53 -14.78
CA ALA A 106 4.51 18.84 -16.21
C ALA A 106 3.11 19.00 -16.84
N GLN A 107 2.15 18.16 -16.45
CA GLN A 107 0.76 18.25 -16.92
C GLN A 107 0.02 19.48 -16.37
N GLN A 108 0.35 19.95 -15.16
CA GLN A 108 -0.18 21.20 -14.64
C GLN A 108 0.41 22.43 -15.33
N ALA A 109 1.67 22.37 -15.74
CA ALA A 109 2.34 23.47 -16.45
C ALA A 109 1.83 23.64 -17.89
N ASP A 110 1.42 22.54 -18.54
CA ASP A 110 0.91 22.55 -19.91
C ASP A 110 -0.30 21.60 -20.06
N PRO A 111 -1.53 22.07 -19.76
CA PRO A 111 -2.72 21.23 -19.68
C PRO A 111 -3.23 20.75 -21.04
N ASP A 112 -2.79 21.38 -22.14
CA ASP A 112 -3.21 21.03 -23.50
C ASP A 112 -2.41 19.85 -24.09
N VAL A 113 -1.35 19.41 -23.40
CA VAL A 113 -0.53 18.27 -23.83
C VAL A 113 -1.15 16.96 -23.37
N ALA A 114 -1.35 16.02 -24.33
CA ALA A 114 -1.89 14.70 -24.04
C ALA A 114 -1.08 13.98 -22.94
N PRO A 115 -1.74 13.30 -21.99
CA PRO A 115 -1.07 12.64 -20.88
C PRO A 115 -0.06 11.62 -21.40
N ARG A 116 1.22 11.89 -21.16
CA ARG A 116 2.32 11.02 -21.57
C ARG A 116 2.38 9.80 -20.65
N SER A 117 1.93 8.66 -21.15
CA SER A 117 2.05 7.39 -20.43
C SER A 117 3.52 7.00 -20.27
N ASP A 118 4.03 6.98 -19.03
CA ASP A 118 5.36 6.48 -18.72
C ASP A 118 5.31 4.96 -18.61
N TRP A 119 5.71 4.29 -19.69
CA TRP A 119 5.71 2.84 -19.79
C TRP A 119 6.53 2.18 -18.68
N LEU A 120 7.57 2.84 -18.15
CA LEU A 120 8.35 2.30 -17.04
C LEU A 120 7.54 2.27 -15.75
N VAL A 121 6.78 3.33 -15.46
CA VAL A 121 5.90 3.40 -14.28
C VAL A 121 4.81 2.36 -14.41
N THR A 122 4.16 2.27 -15.57
CA THR A 122 3.12 1.27 -15.84
C THR A 122 3.66 -0.15 -15.70
N THR A 123 4.81 -0.46 -16.30
CA THR A 123 5.43 -1.79 -16.23
C THR A 123 5.79 -2.15 -14.80
N TRP A 124 6.36 -1.21 -14.02
CA TRP A 124 6.67 -1.44 -12.61
C TRP A 124 5.43 -1.74 -11.78
N LEU A 125 4.37 -0.94 -11.93
CA LEU A 125 3.12 -1.14 -11.20
C LEU A 125 2.49 -2.49 -11.55
N VAL A 126 2.42 -2.82 -12.85
CA VAL A 126 1.88 -4.10 -13.33
C VAL A 126 2.70 -5.26 -12.79
N LEU A 127 4.03 -5.14 -12.78
CA LEU A 127 4.90 -6.19 -12.29
C LEU A 127 4.74 -6.38 -10.79
N VAL A 128 4.82 -5.33 -9.97
CA VAL A 128 4.72 -5.45 -8.51
C VAL A 128 3.34 -5.93 -8.07
N LEU A 129 2.27 -5.32 -8.60
CA LEU A 129 0.90 -5.70 -8.25
C LEU A 129 0.53 -7.07 -8.83
N GLY A 130 1.00 -7.37 -10.04
CA GLY A 130 0.83 -8.68 -10.68
C GLY A 130 1.52 -9.78 -9.87
N THR A 131 2.77 -9.59 -9.47
CA THR A 131 3.50 -10.53 -8.61
C THR A 131 2.82 -10.68 -7.25
N ALA A 132 2.34 -9.59 -6.64
CA ALA A 132 1.60 -9.68 -5.38
C ALA A 132 0.29 -10.48 -5.53
N CYS A 133 -0.46 -10.26 -6.62
CA CYS A 133 -1.70 -10.96 -6.91
C CYS A 133 -1.48 -12.44 -7.20
N VAL A 134 -0.56 -12.76 -8.12
CA VAL A 134 -0.20 -14.14 -8.48
C VAL A 134 0.40 -14.87 -7.29
N GLY A 135 1.32 -14.22 -6.55
CA GLY A 135 1.94 -14.79 -5.36
C GLY A 135 0.93 -15.07 -4.25
N SER A 136 -0.01 -14.15 -4.01
CA SER A 136 -1.08 -14.36 -3.01
C SER A 136 -2.00 -15.51 -3.43
N THR A 137 -2.39 -15.56 -4.71
CA THR A 137 -3.25 -16.62 -5.26
C THR A 137 -2.55 -17.98 -5.17
N ALA A 138 -1.28 -18.06 -5.59
CA ALA A 138 -0.47 -19.27 -5.50
C ALA A 138 -0.31 -19.74 -4.05
N ALA A 139 -0.01 -18.83 -3.11
CA ALA A 139 0.11 -19.16 -1.69
C ALA A 139 -1.21 -19.72 -1.13
N LEU A 140 -2.36 -19.14 -1.52
CA LEU A 140 -3.67 -19.63 -1.11
C LEU A 140 -4.00 -20.99 -1.73
N LEU A 141 -3.71 -21.20 -3.01
CA LEU A 141 -3.93 -22.49 -3.68
C LEU A 141 -3.08 -23.60 -3.05
N VAL A 142 -1.79 -23.34 -2.82
CA VAL A 142 -0.89 -24.28 -2.13
C VAL A 142 -1.39 -24.59 -0.73
N SER A 143 -1.95 -23.61 -0.02
CA SER A 143 -2.48 -23.85 1.33
C SER A 143 -3.75 -24.69 1.39
N LYS A 144 -4.58 -24.62 0.34
CA LYS A 144 -5.86 -25.33 0.29
C LYS A 144 -5.78 -26.69 -0.38
N TYR A 145 -4.88 -26.84 -1.34
CA TYR A 145 -4.80 -28.01 -2.22
C TYR A 145 -3.41 -28.66 -2.25
N GLY A 146 -2.40 -28.04 -1.63
CA GLY A 146 -1.07 -28.62 -1.50
C GLY A 146 -1.05 -29.64 -0.36
N THR A 147 -1.15 -30.91 -0.73
CA THR A 147 -0.82 -32.07 0.11
C THR A 147 0.65 -32.11 0.44
#